data_AF-A0AB74TKE0-F1
#
_entry.id   AF-A0AB74TKE0-F1
#
_cell.length_a   1.000
_cell.length_b   1.000
_cell.length_c   1.000
_cell.angle_alpha   90.00
_cell.angle_beta   90.00
_cell.angle_gamma   90.00
#
_symmetry.space_group_name_H-M   'P 1'
#
loop_
_entity.id
_entity.type
_entity.pdbx_description
1 polymer ?
#
loop_
_entity_poly.entity_id
_entity_poly.type
_entity_poly.pdbx_seq_one_letter_code
_entity_poly.pdbx_strand_id
1 'polypeptide(L)'
;MTTFNQVLLKNNLMKWEVWLYLAFALYPLLVFIGQLFQVNFMQLDNLANVTLLEAYSKLLVGANQMLAPVIIINYVIATIFYVEINNGLLFLFKDINRKKVFTGKVTALLGVYGVYMLVLAMATIITYYFYIVSTIGASGALIPTSASTWSYLIIELIAAIAIDIIIILVAINLSLYFSPGITIMGAVFFSLLAELAAKLDTLRYIFPNSYKTLFHNGQITFVTAISIVIGLFALYAIILYMNAKSRFVKIEY
;
A
#
# COMPACT_ATOMS: atom_id res chain seq x y z
N MET A 1 6.12 12.59 16.73
CA MET A 1 7.19 12.23 15.76
C MET A 1 8.48 12.90 16.23
N THR A 2 9.58 12.18 16.44
CA THR A 2 10.84 12.80 16.88
C THR A 2 11.50 13.58 15.74
N THR A 3 12.33 14.58 16.03
CA THR A 3 13.10 15.35 15.03
C THR A 3 13.90 14.43 14.10
N PHE A 4 14.47 13.35 14.63
CA PHE A 4 15.15 12.31 13.85
C PHE A 4 14.25 11.64 12.80
N ASN A 5 13.01 11.28 13.16
CA ASN A 5 12.08 10.64 12.23
C ASN A 5 11.63 11.62 11.12
N GLN A 6 11.52 12.91 11.44
CA GLN A 6 11.19 13.94 10.46
C GLN A 6 12.32 14.12 9.43
N VAL A 7 13.58 14.12 9.88
CA VAL A 7 14.74 14.20 8.98
C VAL A 7 14.83 12.96 8.08
N LEU A 8 14.62 11.76 8.63
CA LEU A 8 14.60 10.53 7.82
C LEU A 8 13.48 10.53 6.78
N LEU A 9 12.28 10.96 7.16
CA LEU A 9 11.16 11.08 6.22
C LEU A 9 11.48 12.09 5.12
N LYS A 10 11.98 13.28 5.49
CA LYS A 10 12.38 14.31 4.51
C LYS A 10 13.44 13.78 3.55
N ASN A 11 14.47 13.09 4.06
CA ASN A 11 15.53 12.54 3.23
C ASN A 11 14.99 11.47 2.27
N ASN A 12 14.08 10.60 2.71
CA ASN A 12 13.46 9.62 1.84
C ASN A 12 12.58 10.28 0.76
N LEU A 13 11.80 11.31 1.11
CA LEU A 13 10.97 12.04 0.14
C LEU A 13 11.81 12.79 -0.90
N MET A 14 13.07 13.12 -0.62
CA MET A 14 13.97 13.77 -1.57
C MET A 14 14.62 12.79 -2.57
N LYS A 15 14.49 11.47 -2.36
CA LYS A 15 15.04 10.45 -3.26
C LYS A 15 14.21 10.38 -4.56
N TRP A 16 14.88 10.34 -5.72
CA TRP A 16 14.20 10.35 -7.02
C TRP A 16 13.31 9.11 -7.20
N GLU A 17 13.69 7.97 -6.62
CA GLU A 17 12.91 6.73 -6.63
C GLU A 17 11.57 6.91 -5.93
N VAL A 18 11.53 7.71 -4.86
CA VAL A 18 10.29 8.01 -4.12
C VAL A 18 9.40 8.94 -4.94
N TRP A 19 9.97 9.90 -5.66
CA TRP A 19 9.20 10.73 -6.61
C TRP A 19 8.61 9.90 -7.75
N LEU A 20 9.36 8.91 -8.26
CA LEU A 20 8.84 7.98 -9.26
C LEU A 20 7.68 7.16 -8.68
N TYR A 21 7.81 6.64 -7.46
CA TYR A 21 6.72 5.95 -6.77
C TYR A 21 5.48 6.83 -6.61
N LEU A 22 5.65 8.09 -6.18
CA LEU A 22 4.56 9.06 -6.05
C LEU A 22 3.93 9.43 -7.39
N ALA A 23 4.69 9.42 -8.49
CA ALA A 23 4.15 9.68 -9.83
C ALA A 23 3.12 8.61 -10.23
N PHE A 24 3.29 7.36 -9.81
CA PHE A 24 2.27 6.32 -10.04
C PHE A 24 0.98 6.56 -9.25
N ALA A 25 1.00 7.29 -8.13
CA ALA A 25 -0.24 7.68 -7.44
C ALA A 25 -1.10 8.64 -8.27
N LEU A 26 -0.51 9.32 -9.27
CA LEU A 26 -1.23 10.20 -10.19
C LEU A 26 -1.92 9.46 -11.33
N TYR A 27 -1.83 8.12 -11.40
CA TYR A 27 -2.42 7.35 -12.49
C TYR A 27 -3.92 7.59 -12.74
N PRO A 28 -4.78 7.96 -11.75
CA PRO A 28 -6.17 8.27 -12.05
C PRO A 28 -6.31 9.45 -13.04
N LEU A 29 -5.36 10.38 -13.05
CA LEU A 29 -5.35 11.52 -13.96
C LEU A 29 -5.04 11.15 -15.41
N LEU A 30 -4.52 9.94 -15.67
CA LEU A 30 -4.28 9.45 -17.02
C LEU A 30 -5.57 9.36 -17.84
N VAL A 31 -6.72 9.30 -17.18
CA VAL A 31 -8.04 9.34 -17.83
C VAL A 31 -8.21 10.59 -18.70
N PHE A 32 -7.72 11.76 -18.26
CA PHE A 32 -7.79 12.99 -19.06
C PHE A 32 -6.95 12.89 -20.33
N ILE A 33 -5.81 12.20 -20.26
CA ILE A 33 -5.00 11.91 -21.45
C ILE A 33 -5.75 10.90 -22.34
N GLY A 34 -6.37 9.90 -21.73
CA GLY A 34 -7.19 8.90 -22.41
C GLY A 34 -8.32 9.47 -23.24
N GLN A 35 -8.99 10.51 -22.73
CA GLN A 35 -10.02 11.25 -23.47
C GLN A 35 -9.49 11.85 -24.77
N LEU A 36 -8.26 12.39 -24.75
CA LEU A 36 -7.65 13.00 -25.94
C LEU A 36 -7.42 11.97 -27.06
N PHE A 37 -7.18 10.70 -26.68
CA PHE A 37 -6.90 9.61 -27.61
C PHE A 37 -8.08 8.65 -27.84
N GLN A 38 -9.26 8.93 -27.27
CA GLN A 38 -10.44 8.05 -27.31
C GLN A 38 -10.17 6.63 -26.81
N VAL A 39 -9.18 6.45 -25.93
CA VAL A 39 -8.85 5.16 -25.36
C VAL A 39 -9.61 5.02 -24.04
N ASN A 40 -10.35 3.92 -23.89
CA ASN A 40 -11.00 3.57 -22.63
C ASN A 40 -9.95 3.09 -21.61
N PHE A 41 -9.22 4.02 -21.00
CA PHE A 41 -8.20 3.74 -19.98
C PHE A 41 -8.79 3.19 -18.67
N MET A 42 -10.10 3.37 -18.45
CA MET A 42 -10.82 2.84 -17.31
C MET A 42 -12.05 2.10 -17.81
N GLN A 43 -11.98 0.77 -17.86
CA GLN A 43 -13.17 -0.08 -17.89
C GLN A 43 -13.77 -0.10 -16.49
N LEU A 44 -14.36 1.02 -16.11
CA LEU A 44 -15.09 1.16 -14.87
C LEU A 44 -16.52 0.67 -15.14
N ASP A 45 -16.76 -0.62 -14.93
CA ASP A 45 -18.09 -1.20 -15.13
C ASP A 45 -19.10 -0.62 -14.12
N ASN A 46 -20.29 -0.29 -14.64
CA ASN A 46 -21.49 0.11 -13.89
C ASN A 46 -21.31 1.37 -13.01
N LEU A 47 -21.16 2.53 -13.66
CA LEU A 47 -20.84 3.82 -13.02
C LEU A 47 -22.03 4.69 -12.62
N ALA A 48 -23.25 4.31 -13.02
CA ALA A 48 -24.44 5.03 -12.59
C ALA A 48 -24.54 4.96 -11.06
N ASN A 49 -24.45 6.10 -10.40
CA ASN A 49 -24.47 6.28 -8.93
C ASN A 49 -23.20 5.94 -8.14
N VAL A 50 -22.04 5.77 -8.77
CA VAL A 50 -20.78 5.59 -8.00
C VAL A 50 -20.50 6.84 -7.15
N THR A 51 -20.06 6.64 -5.91
CA THR A 51 -19.67 7.71 -4.98
C THR A 51 -18.16 7.93 -4.96
N LEU A 52 -17.69 9.06 -4.41
CA LEU A 52 -16.25 9.35 -4.34
C LEU A 52 -15.48 8.24 -3.60
N LEU A 53 -16.03 7.76 -2.47
CA LEU A 53 -15.40 6.71 -1.67
C LEU A 53 -15.28 5.38 -2.45
N GLU A 54 -16.31 5.03 -3.22
CA GLU A 54 -16.27 3.86 -4.11
C GLU A 54 -15.23 4.02 -5.21
N ALA A 55 -15.16 5.19 -5.84
CA ALA A 55 -14.15 5.50 -6.84
C ALA A 55 -12.74 5.37 -6.26
N TYR A 56 -12.50 5.92 -5.06
CA TYR A 56 -11.23 5.80 -4.36
C TYR A 56 -10.88 4.36 -4.01
N SER A 57 -11.83 3.57 -3.50
CA SER A 57 -11.60 2.15 -3.20
C SER A 57 -11.22 1.36 -4.45
N LYS A 58 -11.97 1.54 -5.55
CA LYS A 58 -11.67 0.89 -6.83
C LYS A 58 -10.30 1.30 -7.37
N LEU A 59 -9.95 2.59 -7.30
CA LEU A 59 -8.66 3.09 -7.76
C LEU A 59 -7.49 2.67 -6.86
N LEU A 60 -7.71 2.52 -5.56
CA LEU A 60 -6.70 1.96 -4.67
C LEU A 60 -6.44 0.49 -5.00
N VAL A 61 -7.50 -0.31 -5.14
CA VAL A 61 -7.37 -1.73 -5.54
C VAL A 61 -6.71 -1.84 -6.91
N GLY A 62 -7.05 -0.95 -7.85
CA GLY A 62 -6.41 -0.88 -9.16
C GLY A 62 -4.91 -0.57 -9.07
N ALA A 63 -4.51 0.39 -8.23
CA ALA A 63 -3.09 0.70 -7.99
C ALA A 63 -2.32 -0.50 -7.43
N ASN A 64 -2.94 -1.26 -6.51
CA ASN A 64 -2.29 -2.39 -5.86
C ASN A 64 -2.04 -3.56 -6.83
N GLN A 65 -2.89 -3.71 -7.85
CA GLN A 65 -2.71 -4.67 -8.94
C GLN A 65 -1.61 -4.25 -9.93
N MET A 66 -1.17 -2.99 -9.91
CA MET A 66 -0.04 -2.55 -10.72
C MET A 66 1.27 -3.04 -10.09
N LEU A 67 2.03 -3.84 -10.84
CA LEU A 67 3.33 -4.33 -10.36
C LEU A 67 4.38 -3.23 -10.22
N ALA A 68 4.32 -2.18 -11.04
CA ALA A 68 5.34 -1.14 -11.08
C ALA A 68 5.47 -0.36 -9.75
N PRO A 69 4.40 0.17 -9.13
CA PRO A 69 4.46 0.79 -7.80
C PRO A 69 5.07 -0.14 -6.74
N VAL A 70 4.67 -1.42 -6.74
CA VAL A 70 5.16 -2.44 -5.80
C VAL A 70 6.67 -2.65 -5.98
N ILE A 71 7.15 -2.76 -7.21
CA ILE A 71 8.58 -2.90 -7.51
C ILE A 71 9.38 -1.71 -6.99
N ILE A 72 8.90 -0.49 -7.24
CA ILE A 72 9.64 0.74 -6.89
C ILE A 72 9.73 0.91 -5.38
N ILE A 73 8.63 0.73 -4.65
CA ILE A 73 8.70 0.84 -3.17
C ILE A 73 9.61 -0.23 -2.57
N ASN A 74 9.60 -1.45 -3.12
CA ASN A 74 10.51 -2.52 -2.69
C ASN A 74 11.97 -2.23 -3.02
N TYR A 75 12.25 -1.57 -4.15
CA TYR A 75 13.58 -1.07 -4.47
C TYR A 75 14.04 0.00 -3.48
N VAL A 76 13.17 0.96 -3.13
CA VAL A 76 13.47 1.99 -2.10
C VAL A 76 13.80 1.34 -0.76
N ILE A 77 13.01 0.34 -0.35
CA ILE A 77 13.25 -0.44 0.87
C ILE A 77 14.60 -1.13 0.82
N ALA A 78 14.92 -1.82 -0.28
CA ALA A 78 16.20 -2.50 -0.46
C ALA A 78 17.39 -1.53 -0.43
N THR A 79 17.26 -0.33 -0.99
CA THR A 79 18.30 0.70 -0.89
C THR A 79 18.53 1.12 0.57
N ILE A 80 17.45 1.35 1.32
CA ILE A 80 17.50 1.83 2.71
C ILE A 80 18.07 0.80 3.69
N PHE A 81 17.83 -0.48 3.45
CA PHE A 81 18.22 -1.57 4.35
C PHE A 81 19.40 -2.38 3.83
N TYR A 82 19.38 -2.86 2.58
CA TYR A 82 20.50 -3.66 2.07
C TYR A 82 21.69 -2.79 1.66
N VAL A 83 21.47 -1.82 0.76
CA VAL A 83 22.57 -1.04 0.16
C VAL A 83 23.26 -0.17 1.20
N GLU A 84 22.50 0.53 2.06
CA GLU A 84 23.09 1.34 3.12
C GLU A 84 23.90 0.52 4.14
N ILE A 85 23.47 -0.72 4.44
CA ILE A 85 24.22 -1.62 5.33
C ILE A 85 25.50 -2.09 4.63
N ASN A 86 25.38 -2.57 3.39
CA ASN A 86 26.52 -3.12 2.64
C ASN A 86 27.59 -2.06 2.31
N ASN A 87 27.19 -0.80 2.15
CA ASN A 87 28.11 0.32 1.92
C ASN A 87 28.68 0.92 3.21
N GLY A 88 28.41 0.33 4.38
CA GLY A 88 28.91 0.83 5.67
C GLY A 88 28.32 2.17 6.12
N LEU A 89 27.26 2.67 5.46
CA LEU A 89 26.60 3.93 5.82
C LEU A 89 25.93 3.86 7.20
N LEU A 90 25.73 2.65 7.73
CA LEU A 90 25.31 2.41 9.10
C LEU A 90 26.28 3.01 10.14
N PHE A 91 27.54 3.28 9.76
CA PHE A 91 28.53 4.02 10.56
C PHE A 91 28.10 5.45 10.91
N LEU A 92 27.37 6.11 10.02
CA LEU A 92 26.88 7.48 10.25
C LEU A 92 25.89 7.56 11.42
N PHE A 93 25.30 6.43 11.81
CA PHE A 93 24.36 6.32 12.92
C PHE A 93 24.98 5.70 14.18
N LYS A 94 26.31 5.69 14.32
CA LYS A 94 27.00 4.99 15.42
C LYS A 94 26.60 5.48 16.82
N ASP A 95 26.27 6.77 16.95
CA ASP A 95 25.94 7.39 18.24
C ASP A 95 24.43 7.28 18.58
N ILE A 96 23.63 6.71 17.68
CA ILE A 96 22.18 6.55 17.84
C ILE A 96 21.86 5.08 18.13
N ASN A 97 21.03 4.83 19.13
CA ASN A 97 20.57 3.48 19.46
C ASN A 97 19.96 2.80 18.21
N ARG A 98 20.49 1.63 17.83
CA ARG A 98 20.06 0.86 16.65
C ARG A 98 18.56 0.60 16.59
N LYS A 99 17.91 0.37 17.75
CA LYS A 99 16.45 0.20 17.82
C LYS A 99 15.72 1.47 17.36
N LYS A 100 16.23 2.66 17.71
CA LYS A 100 15.66 3.95 17.27
C LYS A 100 15.90 4.18 15.78
N VAL A 101 17.07 3.82 15.26
CA VAL A 101 17.38 3.91 13.82
C VAL A 101 16.43 3.03 13.00
N PHE A 102 16.26 1.78 13.41
CA PHE A 102 15.34 0.84 12.76
C PHE A 102 13.90 1.38 12.75
N THR A 103 13.35 1.71 13.93
CA THR A 103 11.99 2.25 14.03
C THR A 103 11.83 3.53 13.21
N GLY A 104 12.85 4.40 13.19
CA GLY A 104 12.85 5.62 12.39
C GLY A 104 12.78 5.36 10.88
N LYS A 105 13.57 4.40 10.37
CA LYS A 105 13.54 3.98 8.96
C LYS A 105 12.18 3.38 8.58
N VAL A 106 11.63 2.48 9.40
CA VAL A 106 10.30 1.89 9.16
C VAL A 106 9.21 2.98 9.18
N THR A 107 9.24 3.88 10.17
CA THR A 107 8.27 4.99 10.26
C THR A 107 8.37 5.92 9.06
N ALA A 108 9.58 6.20 8.57
CA ALA A 108 9.79 7.02 7.38
C ALA A 108 9.23 6.35 6.12
N LEU A 109 9.41 5.03 5.95
CA LEU A 109 8.82 4.27 4.84
C LEU A 109 7.29 4.25 4.90
N LEU A 110 6.71 4.03 6.08
CA LEU A 110 5.26 4.13 6.26
C LEU A 110 4.75 5.55 6.02
N GLY A 111 5.56 6.57 6.33
CA GLY A 111 5.27 7.96 5.98
C GLY A 111 5.25 8.19 4.46
N VAL A 112 6.20 7.63 3.71
CA VAL A 112 6.20 7.69 2.24
C VAL A 112 4.93 7.04 1.67
N TYR A 113 4.56 5.86 2.16
CA TYR A 113 3.30 5.21 1.79
C TYR A 113 2.07 6.08 2.15
N GLY A 114 2.06 6.73 3.32
CA GLY A 114 1.02 7.68 3.68
C GLY A 114 0.90 8.87 2.71
N VAL A 115 2.03 9.41 2.25
CA VAL A 115 2.05 10.46 1.21
C VAL A 115 1.52 9.93 -0.12
N TYR A 116 1.88 8.71 -0.52
CA TYR A 116 1.34 8.06 -1.72
C TYR A 116 -0.19 7.98 -1.67
N MET A 117 -0.75 7.55 -0.53
CA MET A 117 -2.20 7.48 -0.34
C MET A 117 -2.87 8.86 -0.44
N LEU A 118 -2.25 9.91 0.10
CA LEU A 118 -2.77 11.27 -0.01
C LEU A 118 -2.75 11.78 -1.46
N VAL A 119 -1.66 11.54 -2.19
CA VAL A 119 -1.56 11.93 -3.60
C VAL A 119 -2.60 11.18 -4.43
N LEU A 120 -2.78 9.88 -4.19
CA LEU A 120 -3.81 9.07 -4.85
C LEU A 120 -5.22 9.60 -4.55
N ALA A 121 -5.49 9.99 -3.30
CA ALA A 121 -6.77 10.57 -2.91
C ALA A 121 -7.02 11.91 -3.63
N MET A 122 -6.02 12.80 -3.70
CA MET A 122 -6.13 14.06 -4.44
C MET A 122 -6.37 13.83 -5.94
N ALA A 123 -5.61 12.92 -6.56
CA ALA A 123 -5.78 12.54 -7.95
C ALA A 123 -7.17 11.96 -8.22
N THR A 124 -7.68 11.15 -7.29
CA THR A 124 -9.03 10.58 -7.37
C THR A 124 -10.10 11.65 -7.25
N ILE A 125 -9.99 12.60 -6.33
CA ILE A 125 -10.94 13.71 -6.17
C ILE A 125 -11.06 14.49 -7.49
N ILE A 126 -9.91 14.84 -8.10
CA ILE A 126 -9.88 15.55 -9.38
C ILE A 126 -10.56 14.71 -10.45
N THR A 127 -10.17 13.44 -10.60
CA THR A 127 -10.74 12.54 -11.62
C THR A 127 -12.24 12.34 -11.41
N TYR A 128 -12.69 12.20 -10.17
CA TYR A 128 -14.09 11.96 -9.85
C TYR A 128 -14.98 13.14 -10.25
N TYR A 129 -14.66 14.35 -9.79
CA TYR A 129 -15.49 15.51 -10.06
C TYR A 129 -15.39 16.03 -11.49
N PHE A 130 -14.19 16.02 -12.07
CA PHE A 130 -13.98 16.60 -13.40
C PHE A 130 -14.23 15.63 -14.55
N TYR A 131 -14.15 14.32 -14.32
CA TYR A 131 -14.38 13.31 -15.37
C TYR A 131 -15.57 12.39 -15.08
N ILE A 132 -15.59 11.71 -13.92
CA ILE A 132 -16.57 10.65 -13.65
C ILE A 132 -17.99 11.23 -13.51
N VAL A 133 -18.16 12.32 -12.75
CA VAL A 133 -19.46 12.98 -12.59
C VAL A 133 -19.92 13.63 -13.90
N SER A 134 -19.04 14.34 -14.59
CA SER A 134 -19.36 15.13 -15.78
C SER A 134 -19.69 14.26 -17.01
N THR A 135 -18.97 13.17 -17.21
CA THR A 135 -19.05 12.35 -18.43
C THR A 135 -20.02 11.18 -18.27
N ILE A 136 -20.14 10.64 -17.04
CA ILE A 136 -20.76 9.34 -16.79
C ILE A 136 -22.00 9.47 -15.88
N GLY A 137 -22.30 10.67 -15.39
CA GLY A 137 -23.49 10.91 -14.57
C GLY A 137 -23.44 10.22 -13.21
N ALA A 138 -22.25 10.12 -12.60
CA ALA A 138 -22.10 9.59 -11.25
C ALA A 138 -22.82 10.48 -10.21
N SER A 139 -23.05 9.93 -9.02
CA SER A 139 -23.92 10.53 -7.99
C SER A 139 -23.50 11.94 -7.53
N GLY A 140 -22.22 12.28 -7.66
CA GLY A 140 -21.64 13.48 -7.05
C GLY A 140 -21.52 13.42 -5.52
N ALA A 141 -22.04 12.36 -4.89
CA ALA A 141 -22.00 12.16 -3.45
C ALA A 141 -20.61 11.66 -3.00
N LEU A 142 -20.23 12.06 -1.78
CA LEU A 142 -18.98 11.61 -1.17
C LEU A 142 -19.07 10.15 -0.67
N ILE A 143 -20.23 9.78 -0.15
CA ILE A 143 -20.47 8.58 0.65
C ILE A 143 -21.68 7.82 0.07
N PRO A 144 -21.63 6.48 -0.05
CA PRO A 144 -22.78 5.66 -0.41
C PRO A 144 -23.93 5.80 0.58
N THR A 145 -25.16 5.81 0.07
CA THR A 145 -26.38 5.84 0.89
C THR A 145 -26.78 4.47 1.43
N SER A 146 -26.35 3.39 0.78
CA SER A 146 -26.62 2.02 1.22
C SER A 146 -25.64 1.57 2.31
N ALA A 147 -26.20 1.09 3.43
CA ALA A 147 -25.42 0.54 4.54
C ALA A 147 -24.56 -0.67 4.13
N SER A 148 -25.05 -1.52 3.21
CA SER A 148 -24.28 -2.69 2.74
C SER A 148 -23.05 -2.28 1.92
N THR A 149 -23.21 -1.28 1.04
CA THR A 149 -22.13 -0.72 0.23
C THR A 149 -21.10 -0.03 1.12
N TRP A 150 -21.56 0.76 2.10
CA TRP A 150 -20.70 1.40 3.09
C TRP A 150 -19.82 0.39 3.84
N SER A 151 -20.44 -0.67 4.38
CA SER A 151 -19.72 -1.73 5.08
C SER A 151 -18.70 -2.45 4.21
N TYR A 152 -19.05 -2.75 2.96
CA TYR A 152 -18.13 -3.40 2.01
C TYR A 152 -16.90 -2.54 1.75
N LEU A 153 -17.07 -1.23 1.49
CA LEU A 153 -15.97 -0.31 1.19
C LEU A 153 -15.01 -0.14 2.36
N ILE A 154 -15.52 -0.06 3.58
CA ILE A 154 -14.67 0.04 4.77
C ILE A 154 -13.79 -1.20 4.90
N ILE A 155 -14.36 -2.40 4.73
CA ILE A 155 -13.59 -3.65 4.77
C ILE A 155 -12.54 -3.65 3.66
N GLU A 156 -12.92 -3.27 2.43
CA GLU A 156 -12.01 -3.25 1.28
C GLU A 156 -10.83 -2.30 1.48
N LEU A 157 -11.08 -1.07 1.95
CA LEU A 157 -10.03 -0.07 2.19
C LEU A 157 -9.08 -0.49 3.32
N ILE A 158 -9.62 -0.95 4.46
CA ILE A 158 -8.79 -1.40 5.58
C ILE A 158 -7.95 -2.59 5.17
N ALA A 159 -8.53 -3.55 4.45
CA ALA A 159 -7.84 -4.74 4.01
C ALA A 159 -6.76 -4.45 2.94
N ALA A 160 -7.02 -3.50 2.02
CA ALA A 160 -6.04 -3.03 1.04
C ALA A 160 -4.84 -2.35 1.74
N ILE A 161 -5.10 -1.44 2.66
CA ILE A 161 -4.03 -0.76 3.42
C ILE A 161 -3.24 -1.78 4.26
N ALA A 162 -3.93 -2.74 4.89
CA ALA A 162 -3.29 -3.77 5.69
C ALA A 162 -2.32 -4.61 4.85
N ILE A 163 -2.73 -5.03 3.64
CA ILE A 163 -1.86 -5.86 2.80
C ILE A 163 -0.64 -5.09 2.31
N ASP A 164 -0.78 -3.82 1.94
CA ASP A 164 0.34 -2.99 1.48
C ASP A 164 1.39 -2.80 2.59
N ILE A 165 0.93 -2.55 3.82
CA ILE A 165 1.82 -2.45 4.98
C ILE A 165 2.51 -3.80 5.26
N ILE A 166 1.80 -4.93 5.12
CA ILE A 166 2.42 -6.26 5.27
C ILE A 166 3.48 -6.48 4.19
N ILE A 167 3.21 -6.14 2.92
CA ILE A 167 4.18 -6.25 1.82
C ILE A 167 5.43 -5.42 2.11
N ILE A 168 5.27 -4.17 2.59
CA ILE A 168 6.39 -3.32 3.02
C ILE A 168 7.22 -4.02 4.11
N LEU A 169 6.56 -4.59 5.12
CA LEU A 169 7.25 -5.30 6.21
C LEU A 169 7.94 -6.60 5.75
N VAL A 170 7.36 -7.32 4.79
CA VAL A 170 7.99 -8.49 4.15
C VAL A 170 9.24 -8.06 3.40
N ALA A 171 9.17 -7.00 2.58
CA ALA A 171 10.31 -6.47 1.85
C ALA A 171 11.43 -6.00 2.80
N ILE A 172 11.08 -5.36 3.93
CA ILE A 172 12.06 -4.99 4.95
C ILE A 172 12.75 -6.24 5.50
N ASN A 173 12.01 -7.30 5.84
CA ASN A 173 12.63 -8.53 6.33
C ASN A 173 13.58 -9.15 5.30
N LEU A 174 13.13 -9.29 4.04
CA LEU A 174 13.94 -9.86 2.96
C LEU A 174 15.22 -9.05 2.72
N SER A 175 15.13 -7.71 2.75
CA SER A 175 16.28 -6.81 2.51
C SER A 175 17.39 -6.92 3.56
N LEU A 176 17.11 -7.49 4.73
CA LEU A 176 18.12 -7.74 5.76
C LEU A 176 18.93 -9.03 5.52
N TYR A 177 18.47 -9.90 4.62
CA TYR A 177 19.12 -11.18 4.31
C TYR A 177 19.62 -11.25 2.87
N PHE A 178 18.93 -10.60 1.93
CA PHE A 178 19.14 -10.80 0.50
C PHE A 178 19.38 -9.49 -0.24
N SER A 179 20.03 -9.61 -1.40
CA SER A 179 20.30 -8.49 -2.30
C SER A 179 19.01 -7.81 -2.81
N PRO A 180 19.10 -6.60 -3.39
CA PRO A 180 17.91 -5.86 -3.81
C PRO A 180 17.06 -6.62 -4.83
N GLY A 181 17.68 -7.33 -5.77
CA GLY A 181 16.96 -8.14 -6.76
C GLY A 181 16.09 -9.22 -6.12
N ILE A 182 16.66 -10.02 -5.20
CA ILE A 182 15.93 -11.08 -4.50
C ILE A 182 14.84 -10.50 -3.59
N THR A 183 15.12 -9.38 -2.93
CA THR A 183 14.14 -8.67 -2.09
C THR A 183 12.91 -8.25 -2.90
N ILE A 184 13.14 -7.62 -4.06
CA ILE A 184 12.06 -7.18 -4.95
C ILE A 184 11.28 -8.37 -5.47
N MET A 185 11.96 -9.40 -5.98
CA MET A 185 11.31 -10.60 -6.49
C MET A 185 10.46 -11.29 -5.41
N GLY A 186 10.99 -11.45 -4.19
CA GLY A 186 10.27 -12.08 -3.09
C GLY A 186 9.05 -11.28 -2.65
N ALA A 187 9.15 -9.95 -2.58
CA ALA A 187 8.04 -9.09 -2.19
C ALA A 187 6.95 -9.00 -3.28
N VAL A 188 7.34 -8.96 -4.56
CA VAL A 188 6.40 -9.03 -5.70
C VAL A 188 5.72 -10.39 -5.77
N PHE A 189 6.46 -11.49 -5.55
CA PHE A 189 5.87 -12.81 -5.48
C PHE A 189 4.86 -12.91 -4.34
N PHE A 190 5.18 -12.34 -3.17
CA PHE A 190 4.27 -12.29 -2.04
C PHE A 190 3.01 -11.45 -2.34
N SER A 191 3.14 -10.30 -3.02
CA SER A 191 1.97 -9.49 -3.39
C SER A 191 1.05 -10.23 -4.36
N LEU A 192 1.63 -10.89 -5.38
CA LEU A 192 0.88 -11.74 -6.32
C LEU A 192 0.20 -12.91 -5.61
N LEU A 193 0.89 -13.57 -4.68
CA LEU A 193 0.30 -14.63 -3.88
C LEU A 193 -0.88 -14.13 -3.04
N ALA A 194 -0.77 -12.95 -2.43
CA ALA A 194 -1.85 -12.36 -1.64
C ALA A 194 -3.10 -12.08 -2.51
N GLU A 195 -2.91 -11.62 -3.75
CA GLU A 195 -4.00 -11.39 -4.68
C GLU A 195 -4.63 -12.69 -5.19
N LEU A 196 -3.81 -13.69 -5.54
CA LEU A 196 -4.28 -14.98 -6.01
C LEU A 196 -4.98 -15.77 -4.90
N ALA A 197 -4.48 -15.71 -3.67
CA ALA A 197 -5.06 -16.37 -2.52
C ALA A 197 -6.51 -15.90 -2.26
N ALA A 198 -6.82 -14.63 -2.52
CA ALA A 198 -8.17 -14.10 -2.38
C ALA A 198 -9.20 -14.72 -3.34
N LYS A 199 -8.73 -15.34 -4.43
CA LYS A 199 -9.57 -16.01 -5.44
C LYS A 199 -9.68 -17.52 -5.22
N LEU A 200 -8.87 -18.09 -4.33
CA LEU A 200 -8.81 -19.53 -4.09
C LEU A 200 -9.59 -19.91 -2.84
N ASP A 201 -10.42 -20.95 -2.94
CA ASP A 201 -11.37 -21.31 -1.89
C ASP A 201 -10.73 -21.67 -0.54
N THR A 202 -9.52 -22.24 -0.57
CA THR A 202 -8.76 -22.68 0.61
C THR A 202 -7.85 -21.59 1.19
N LEU A 203 -7.24 -20.76 0.34
CA LEU A 203 -6.22 -19.78 0.76
C LEU A 203 -6.81 -18.40 1.13
N ARG A 204 -8.08 -18.15 0.84
CA ARG A 204 -8.77 -16.88 1.15
C ARG A 204 -8.90 -16.53 2.64
N TYR A 205 -8.49 -17.41 3.54
CA TYR A 205 -8.50 -17.11 4.99
C TYR A 205 -7.14 -16.61 5.49
N ILE A 206 -6.11 -16.61 4.65
CA ILE A 206 -4.74 -16.27 5.06
C ILE A 206 -4.51 -14.76 5.00
N PHE A 207 -5.11 -14.08 4.01
CA PHE A 207 -4.81 -12.68 3.72
C PHE A 207 -5.99 -11.75 4.06
N PRO A 208 -5.71 -10.55 4.61
CA PRO A 208 -6.75 -9.59 4.96
C PRO A 208 -7.66 -9.19 3.77
N ASN A 209 -7.08 -9.02 2.58
CA ASN A 209 -7.78 -8.60 1.35
C ASN A 209 -8.90 -9.54 0.90
N SER A 210 -8.93 -10.76 1.42
CA SER A 210 -9.87 -11.82 1.01
C SER A 210 -11.21 -11.73 1.76
N TYR A 211 -11.26 -11.08 2.93
CA TYR A 211 -12.46 -11.04 3.76
C TYR A 211 -13.58 -10.15 3.20
N LYS A 212 -13.28 -9.25 2.25
CA LYS A 212 -14.30 -8.47 1.55
C LYS A 212 -15.21 -9.34 0.68
N THR A 213 -14.68 -10.42 0.07
CA THR A 213 -15.48 -11.32 -0.78
C THR A 213 -16.35 -12.23 0.07
N LEU A 214 -15.85 -12.70 1.22
CA LEU A 214 -16.61 -13.46 2.21
C LEU A 214 -17.79 -12.64 2.78
N PHE A 215 -17.57 -11.35 3.04
CA PHE A 215 -18.65 -10.44 3.45
C PHE A 215 -19.68 -10.22 2.34
N HIS A 216 -19.23 -9.97 1.10
CA HIS A 216 -20.12 -9.78 -0.04
C HIS A 216 -21.02 -10.99 -0.31
N ASN A 217 -20.49 -12.20 -0.12
CA ASN A 217 -21.22 -13.45 -0.28
C ASN A 217 -22.17 -13.77 0.89
N GLY A 218 -22.29 -12.89 1.89
CA GLY A 218 -23.17 -13.08 3.05
C GLY A 218 -22.72 -14.16 4.03
N GLN A 219 -21.48 -14.66 3.90
CA GLN A 219 -20.96 -15.75 4.73
C GLN A 219 -20.53 -15.28 6.12
N ILE A 220 -20.15 -14.00 6.25
CA ILE A 220 -19.69 -13.39 7.49
C ILE A 220 -20.35 -12.02 7.69
N THR A 221 -20.49 -11.61 8.95
CA THR A 221 -20.99 -10.26 9.30
C THR A 221 -19.88 -9.22 9.18
N PHE A 222 -20.27 -7.95 9.08
CA PHE A 222 -19.34 -6.82 9.03
C PHE A 222 -18.35 -6.79 10.21
N VAL A 223 -18.86 -6.99 11.44
CA VAL A 223 -18.05 -6.97 12.67
C VAL A 223 -17.04 -8.11 12.69
N THR A 224 -17.44 -9.30 12.24
CA THR A 224 -16.54 -10.45 12.15
C THR A 224 -15.46 -10.23 11.08
N ALA A 225 -15.82 -9.66 9.93
CA ALA A 225 -14.86 -9.39 8.86
C ALA A 225 -13.76 -8.41 9.32
N ILE A 226 -14.15 -7.28 9.91
CA ILE A 226 -13.19 -6.27 10.41
C ILE A 226 -12.30 -6.84 11.51
N SER A 227 -12.88 -7.56 12.47
CA SER A 227 -12.12 -8.15 13.57
C SER A 227 -11.03 -9.09 13.06
N ILE A 228 -11.34 -9.93 12.07
CA ILE A 228 -10.37 -10.86 11.50
C ILE A 228 -9.32 -10.13 10.66
N VAL A 229 -9.72 -9.15 9.84
CA VAL A 229 -8.80 -8.32 9.05
C VAL A 229 -7.78 -7.62 9.95
N ILE A 230 -8.23 -6.97 11.03
CA ILE A 230 -7.36 -6.30 11.99
C ILE A 230 -6.50 -7.31 12.77
N GLY A 231 -7.08 -8.44 13.17
CA GLY A 231 -6.36 -9.51 13.87
C GLY A 231 -5.22 -10.09 13.05
N LEU A 232 -5.47 -10.42 11.78
CA LEU A 232 -4.45 -10.90 10.85
C LEU A 232 -3.39 -9.83 10.58
N PHE A 233 -3.81 -8.59 10.33
CA PHE A 233 -2.88 -7.48 10.15
C PHE A 233 -1.95 -7.33 11.35
N ALA A 234 -2.49 -7.31 12.57
CA ALA A 234 -1.72 -7.19 13.79
C ALA A 234 -0.74 -8.37 13.96
N LEU A 235 -1.20 -9.60 13.70
CA LEU A 235 -0.37 -10.80 13.78
C LEU A 235 0.82 -10.72 12.82
N TYR A 236 0.57 -10.46 11.52
CA TYR A 236 1.64 -10.34 10.53
C TYR A 236 2.58 -9.18 10.85
N ALA A 237 2.03 -8.00 11.18
CA ALA A 237 2.82 -6.81 11.45
C ALA A 237 3.73 -7.00 12.67
N ILE A 238 3.23 -7.59 13.76
CA ILE A 238 4.01 -7.85 14.97
C ILE A 238 5.15 -8.83 14.67
N ILE A 239 4.86 -9.97 14.05
CA ILE A 239 5.87 -11.00 13.76
C ILE A 239 6.96 -10.44 12.84
N LEU A 240 6.57 -9.81 11.73
CA LEU A 240 7.51 -9.26 10.75
C LEU A 240 8.33 -8.11 11.33
N TYR A 241 7.71 -7.21 12.08
CA TYR A 241 8.41 -6.08 12.69
C TYR A 241 9.40 -6.55 13.77
N MET A 242 8.99 -7.49 14.64
CA MET A 242 9.87 -8.02 15.69
C MET A 242 11.05 -8.78 15.09
N ASN A 243 10.83 -9.61 14.07
CA ASN A 243 11.90 -10.33 13.38
C ASN A 243 12.91 -9.35 12.78
N ALA A 244 12.45 -8.43 11.92
CA ALA A 244 13.32 -7.43 11.29
C ALA A 244 14.09 -6.59 12.31
N LYS A 245 13.42 -6.13 13.37
CA LYS A 245 14.06 -5.35 14.44
C LYS A 245 15.15 -6.14 15.15
N SER A 246 14.87 -7.40 15.50
CA SER A 246 15.82 -8.27 16.21
C SER A 246 17.07 -8.53 15.38
N ARG A 247 16.90 -8.66 14.05
CA ARG A 247 17.99 -8.86 13.11
C ARG A 247 18.80 -7.58 12.90
N PHE A 248 18.15 -6.46 12.62
CA PHE A 248 18.82 -5.19 12.35
C PHE A 248 19.72 -4.74 13.50
N VAL A 249 19.35 -5.01 14.75
CA VAL A 249 20.16 -4.66 15.93
C VAL A 249 21.47 -5.47 16.01
N LYS A 250 21.52 -6.67 15.41
CA LYS A 250 22.69 -7.56 15.43
C LYS A 250 23.68 -7.30 14.30
N ILE A 251 23.39 -6.37 13.39
CA ILE A 251 24.25 -6.07 12.25
C ILE A 251 25.41 -5.17 12.71
N GLU A 252 26.62 -5.68 12.61
CA GLU A 252 27.88 -4.97 12.91
C GLU A 252 28.36 -4.14 11.71
N TYR A 253 29.36 -3.28 11.93
CA TYR A 253 29.92 -2.37 10.91
C TYR A 253 30.72 -3.10 9.85
#